data_AF-A0A353LWT0-F1
#
_entry.id   AF-A0A353LWT0-F1
#
_cell.length_a   1.000
_cell.length_b   1.000
_cell.length_c   1.000
_cell.angle_alpha   90.00
_cell.angle_beta   90.00
_cell.angle_gamma   90.00
#
_symmetry.space_group_name_H-M   'P 1'
#
loop_
_entity.id
_entity.type
_entity.pdbx_description
1 polymer ?
#
loop_
_entity_poly.entity_id
_entity_poly.type
_entity_poly.pdbx_seq_one_letter_code
_entity_poly.pdbx_strand_id
1 'polypeptide(L)'
;MDHIWELVKITFQAFTFMVTDLRYIVVMALVFALVYRQYAKIRQYEQGFFGLKRMDPLMETVTSLVYGIGGGIVATILFILLGVSISDAGVTYLWLAAIFLMLINQRFLCFAYAGGLIGLVALLTGYPEIHLATLMALVAILHLVEALLIFVNGYHNATPMFFKHCSGKVVGGFALRKFWPMPAVALVGVVMVTSGADFQSVPMPEWWPIFQSGLDVPESHMLIHVLFPLVVALGYGDFVQTELPKTKARRSAGLLFLYSLVLLGLAVVANQHPVLSVFPVIFAPLGHELVIYLGQRREKVKTPVFHGEDGVMVLAVYPNSPAEQMGLEAGDVIRSINGIEIADLAALANQML
;
A
#
# COMPACT_ATOMS: atom_id res chain seq x y z
N MET A 1 -15.58 10.39 28.54
CA MET A 1 -14.66 11.17 27.70
C MET A 1 -13.21 10.97 28.14
N ASP A 2 -12.96 10.79 29.44
CA ASP A 2 -11.62 10.61 30.00
C ASP A 2 -10.85 9.38 29.46
N HIS A 3 -11.52 8.23 29.30
CA HIS A 3 -10.89 7.02 28.74
C HIS A 3 -10.44 7.17 27.27
N ILE A 4 -11.20 7.92 26.45
CA ILE A 4 -10.81 8.18 25.05
C ILE A 4 -9.56 9.06 25.01
N TRP A 5 -9.51 10.08 25.87
CA TRP A 5 -8.34 10.95 25.98
C TRP A 5 -7.11 10.19 26.45
N GLU A 6 -7.27 9.28 27.41
CA GLU A 6 -6.21 8.42 27.89
C GLU A 6 -5.69 7.47 26.80
N LEU A 7 -6.59 6.86 26.02
CA LEU A 7 -6.22 6.02 24.87
C LEU A 7 -5.44 6.82 23.81
N VAL A 8 -5.89 8.05 23.50
CA VAL A 8 -5.17 8.95 22.59
C VAL A 8 -3.78 9.28 23.13
N LYS A 9 -3.67 9.56 24.43
CA LYS A 9 -2.39 9.84 25.09
C LYS A 9 -1.43 8.66 25.01
N ILE A 10 -1.89 7.44 25.33
CA ILE A 10 -1.06 6.22 25.28
C ILE A 10 -0.68 5.89 23.84
N THR A 11 -1.57 6.10 22.88
CA THR A 11 -1.27 5.94 21.45
C THR A 11 -0.19 6.92 21.00
N PHE A 12 -0.31 8.19 21.38
CA PHE A 12 0.71 9.20 21.07
C PHE A 12 2.06 8.91 21.75
N GLN A 13 2.04 8.39 22.97
CA GLN A 13 3.25 7.92 23.65
C GLN A 13 3.91 6.76 22.90
N ALA A 14 3.13 5.82 22.33
CA ALA A 14 3.68 4.75 21.50
C ALA A 14 4.36 5.27 20.22
N PHE A 15 3.79 6.29 19.57
CA PHE A 15 4.46 6.98 18.46
C PHE A 15 5.71 7.76 18.90
N THR A 16 5.68 8.36 20.09
CA THR A 16 6.87 9.03 20.66
C THR A 16 7.97 8.01 20.97
N PHE A 17 7.62 6.82 21.43
CA PHE A 17 8.56 5.74 21.68
C PHE A 17 9.27 5.29 20.40
N MET A 18 8.60 5.30 19.25
CA MET A 18 9.22 4.98 17.95
C MET A 18 10.40 5.90 17.60
N VAL A 19 10.36 7.16 18.01
CA VAL A 19 11.42 8.12 17.71
C VAL A 19 12.51 8.18 18.79
N THR A 20 12.36 7.43 19.89
CA THR A 20 13.36 7.38 20.98
C THR A 20 13.99 5.99 21.13
N ASP A 21 13.32 4.90 20.75
CA ASP A 21 13.87 3.55 20.80
C ASP A 21 14.88 3.33 19.66
N LEU A 22 16.14 3.07 20.03
CA LEU A 22 17.24 2.87 19.09
C LEU A 22 17.00 1.73 18.11
N ARG A 23 16.35 0.63 18.53
CA ARG A 23 16.10 -0.53 17.66
C ARG A 23 15.10 -0.14 16.58
N TYR A 24 14.04 0.56 16.95
CA TYR A 24 13.06 1.07 15.99
C TYR A 24 13.69 2.06 15.00
N ILE A 25 14.50 3.01 15.50
CA ILE A 25 15.21 3.98 14.65
C ILE A 25 16.13 3.27 13.64
N VAL A 26 16.87 2.25 14.06
CA VAL A 26 17.75 1.47 13.17
C VAL A 26 16.94 0.76 12.08
N VAL A 27 15.82 0.11 12.44
CA VAL A 27 14.94 -0.55 11.46
C VAL A 27 14.34 0.48 10.50
N MET A 28 13.86 1.62 11.00
CA MET A 28 13.30 2.67 10.16
C MET A 28 14.36 3.28 9.23
N ALA A 29 15.59 3.50 9.70
CA ALA A 29 16.70 3.98 8.89
C ALA A 29 17.07 2.98 7.78
N LEU A 30 17.03 1.68 8.06
CA LEU A 30 17.20 0.63 7.06
C LEU A 30 16.10 0.70 5.99
N VAL A 31 14.82 0.78 6.40
CA VAL A 31 13.70 0.88 5.46
C VAL A 31 13.79 2.16 4.63
N PHE A 32 14.14 3.29 5.25
CA PHE A 32 14.36 4.56 4.57
C PHE A 32 15.48 4.44 3.51
N ALA A 33 16.61 3.82 3.86
CA ALA A 33 17.71 3.59 2.93
C ALA A 33 17.31 2.68 1.76
N LEU A 34 16.51 1.64 2.01
CA LEU A 34 15.98 0.77 0.96
C LEU A 34 15.04 1.52 0.00
N VAL A 35 14.12 2.32 0.53
CA VAL A 35 13.21 3.14 -0.29
C VAL A 35 13.98 4.20 -1.08
N TYR A 36 14.96 4.86 -0.47
CA TYR A 36 15.85 5.79 -1.17
C TYR A 36 16.57 5.11 -2.33
N ARG A 37 17.10 3.90 -2.14
CA ARG A 37 17.76 3.14 -3.21
C ARG A 37 16.79 2.80 -4.35
N GLN A 38 15.51 2.52 -4.05
CA GLN A 38 14.50 2.28 -5.09
C GLN A 38 14.26 3.55 -5.92
N TYR A 39 14.05 4.70 -5.29
CA TYR A 39 13.86 5.96 -6.01
C TYR A 39 15.12 6.42 -6.76
N ALA A 40 16.31 6.18 -6.21
CA ALA A 40 17.57 6.46 -6.90
C ALA A 40 17.70 5.61 -8.17
N LYS A 41 17.30 4.33 -8.13
CA LYS A 41 17.28 3.45 -9.29
C LYS A 41 16.29 3.92 -10.35
N ILE A 42 15.09 4.38 -9.94
CA ILE A 42 14.09 4.94 -10.86
C ILE A 42 14.64 6.19 -11.56
N ARG A 43 15.27 7.11 -10.82
CA ARG A 43 15.90 8.31 -11.38
C ARG A 43 17.02 7.98 -12.37
N GLN A 44 17.86 6.99 -12.07
CA GLN A 44 18.92 6.56 -12.98
C GLN A 44 18.35 6.03 -14.31
N TYR A 45 17.25 5.27 -14.24
CA TYR A 45 16.54 4.80 -15.43
C TYR A 45 15.97 5.97 -16.25
N GLU A 46 15.32 6.94 -15.59
CA GLU A 46 14.79 8.15 -16.26
C GLU A 46 15.88 8.98 -16.94
N GLN A 47 17.03 9.17 -16.29
CA GLN A 47 18.18 9.84 -16.88
C GLN A 47 18.74 9.07 -18.08
N GLY A 48 18.89 7.75 -17.96
CA GLY A 48 19.51 6.92 -19.00
C GLY A 48 18.70 6.82 -20.27
N PHE A 49 17.37 6.72 -20.16
CA PHE A 49 16.48 6.54 -21.32
C PHE A 49 15.91 7.85 -21.87
N PHE A 50 15.65 8.83 -21.00
CA PHE A 50 14.93 10.05 -21.38
C PHE A 50 15.73 11.34 -21.12
N GLY A 51 16.93 11.24 -20.54
CA GLY A 51 17.71 12.42 -20.16
C GLY A 51 17.07 13.26 -19.05
N LEU A 52 16.00 12.76 -18.41
CA LEU A 52 15.20 13.51 -17.45
C LEU A 52 15.87 13.59 -16.07
N LYS A 53 15.91 14.79 -15.49
CA LYS A 53 16.38 15.02 -14.10
C LYS A 53 15.28 15.64 -13.22
N ARG A 54 14.08 15.05 -13.23
CA ARG A 54 12.91 15.65 -12.58
C ARG A 54 12.78 15.32 -11.09
N MET A 55 12.87 14.03 -10.74
CA MET A 55 12.62 13.58 -9.38
C MET A 55 13.89 13.66 -8.52
N ASP A 56 13.78 14.21 -7.31
CA ASP A 56 14.79 14.07 -6.26
C ASP A 56 14.47 12.83 -5.40
N PRO A 57 15.33 11.79 -5.38
CA PRO A 57 15.09 10.58 -4.59
C PRO A 57 14.97 10.83 -3.09
N LEU A 58 15.70 11.82 -2.55
CA LEU A 58 15.64 12.14 -1.13
C LEU A 58 14.26 12.74 -0.80
N MET A 59 13.86 13.75 -1.56
CA MET A 59 12.56 14.42 -1.35
C MET A 59 11.40 13.45 -1.55
N GLU A 60 11.48 12.55 -2.53
CA GLU A 60 10.46 11.53 -2.75
C GLU A 60 10.40 10.51 -1.60
N THR A 61 11.55 10.13 -1.02
CA THR A 61 11.62 9.24 0.14
C THR A 61 11.01 9.91 1.38
N VAL A 62 11.34 11.18 1.63
CA VAL A 62 10.75 11.97 2.73
C VAL A 62 9.24 12.12 2.54
N THR A 63 8.80 12.48 1.35
CA THR A 63 7.38 12.59 1.00
C THR A 63 6.66 11.25 1.23
N SER A 64 7.27 10.15 0.82
CA SER A 64 6.73 8.80 1.04
C SER A 64 6.62 8.44 2.52
N LEU A 65 7.60 8.83 3.34
CA LEU A 65 7.56 8.66 4.78
C LEU A 65 6.44 9.51 5.42
N VAL A 66 6.26 10.76 4.98
CA VAL A 66 5.17 11.63 5.49
C VAL A 66 3.79 11.01 5.22
N TYR A 67 3.55 10.55 3.99
CA TYR A 67 2.30 9.83 3.69
C TYR A 67 2.21 8.51 4.45
N GLY A 68 3.33 7.80 4.63
CA GLY A 68 3.40 6.58 5.41
C GLY A 68 3.08 6.78 6.90
N ILE A 69 3.51 7.89 7.52
CA ILE A 69 3.09 8.25 8.89
C ILE A 69 1.56 8.45 8.93
N GLY A 70 1.01 9.18 7.96
CA GLY A 70 -0.44 9.36 7.83
C GLY A 70 -1.19 8.03 7.69
N GLY A 71 -0.72 7.14 6.81
CA GLY A 71 -1.26 5.79 6.64
C GLY A 71 -1.14 4.94 7.90
N GLY A 72 -0.01 5.05 8.62
CA GLY A 72 0.24 4.32 9.85
C GLY A 72 -0.65 4.76 11.01
N ILE A 73 -0.98 6.05 11.11
CA ILE A 73 -1.98 6.57 12.05
C ILE A 73 -3.36 5.99 11.72
N VAL A 74 -3.78 5.99 10.44
CA VAL A 74 -5.05 5.40 10.02
C VAL A 74 -5.09 3.90 10.32
N ALA A 75 -4.02 3.15 10.01
CA ALA A 75 -3.90 1.74 10.34
C ALA A 75 -4.03 1.50 11.85
N THR A 76 -3.33 2.29 12.66
CA THR A 76 -3.36 2.23 14.13
C THR A 76 -4.77 2.42 14.67
N ILE A 77 -5.48 3.44 14.18
CA ILE A 77 -6.87 3.70 14.57
C ILE A 77 -7.74 2.49 14.23
N LEU A 78 -7.59 1.92 13.04
CA LEU A 78 -8.37 0.74 12.63
C LEU A 78 -8.03 -0.50 13.45
N PHE A 79 -6.75 -0.75 13.76
CA PHE A 79 -6.35 -1.86 14.64
C PHE A 79 -6.94 -1.72 16.03
N ILE A 80 -6.86 -0.52 16.62
CA ILE A 80 -7.41 -0.23 17.94
C ILE A 80 -8.93 -0.36 17.92
N LEU A 81 -9.64 0.30 17.00
CA LEU A 81 -11.10 0.28 16.96
C LEU A 81 -11.68 -1.13 16.74
N LEU A 82 -11.04 -1.92 15.88
CA LEU A 82 -11.50 -3.27 15.57
C LEU A 82 -10.98 -4.31 16.58
N GLY A 83 -10.00 -3.96 17.43
CA GLY A 83 -9.39 -4.90 18.36
C GLY A 83 -8.56 -5.98 17.67
N VAL A 84 -7.94 -5.66 16.53
CA VAL A 84 -7.15 -6.63 15.76
C VAL A 84 -5.77 -6.77 16.37
N SER A 85 -5.51 -7.93 16.99
CA SER A 85 -4.19 -8.25 17.55
C SER A 85 -3.27 -8.95 16.56
N ILE A 86 -2.01 -8.51 16.47
CA ILE A 86 -1.02 -9.10 15.57
C ILE A 86 -0.46 -10.44 16.09
N SER A 87 -0.54 -10.70 17.40
CA SER A 87 -0.17 -12.01 17.97
C SER A 87 -1.13 -13.09 17.50
N ASP A 88 -2.43 -12.81 17.59
CA ASP A 88 -3.49 -13.76 17.22
C ASP A 88 -3.54 -14.00 15.71
N ALA A 89 -3.21 -12.97 14.92
CA ALA A 89 -3.08 -13.08 13.47
C ALA A 89 -1.91 -13.97 13.02
N GLY A 90 -0.97 -14.31 13.92
CA GLY A 90 0.22 -15.08 13.56
C GLY A 90 1.16 -14.33 12.63
N VAL A 91 1.43 -13.04 12.90
CA VAL A 91 2.25 -12.17 12.03
C VAL A 91 3.60 -12.78 11.67
N THR A 92 4.21 -13.54 12.58
CA THR A 92 5.47 -14.25 12.31
C THR A 92 5.35 -15.20 11.12
N TYR A 93 4.30 -16.03 11.09
CA TYR A 93 4.04 -16.95 9.98
C TYR A 93 3.70 -16.20 8.69
N LEU A 94 2.92 -15.12 8.81
CA LEU A 94 2.60 -14.25 7.67
C LEU A 94 3.86 -13.68 7.02
N TRP A 95 4.80 -13.16 7.82
CA TRP A 95 6.06 -12.62 7.32
C TRP A 95 6.96 -13.69 6.71
N LEU A 96 7.10 -14.84 7.35
CA LEU A 96 7.88 -15.96 6.80
C LEU A 96 7.31 -16.43 5.45
N ALA A 97 5.99 -16.55 5.34
CA ALA A 97 5.32 -16.90 4.08
C ALA A 97 5.49 -15.82 3.01
N ALA A 98 5.35 -14.54 3.36
CA ALA A 98 5.53 -13.43 2.41
C ALA A 98 6.97 -13.38 1.86
N ILE A 99 7.97 -13.56 2.72
CA ILE A 99 9.38 -13.64 2.31
C ILE A 99 9.61 -14.85 1.42
N PHE A 100 9.11 -16.03 1.80
CA PHE A 100 9.23 -17.25 0.99
C PHE A 100 8.61 -17.08 -0.39
N LEU A 101 7.39 -16.54 -0.47
CA LEU A 101 6.68 -16.29 -1.72
C LEU A 101 7.39 -15.24 -2.60
N MET A 102 7.99 -14.21 -1.98
CA MET A 102 8.81 -13.23 -2.69
C MET A 102 10.00 -13.86 -3.40
N LEU A 103 10.60 -14.93 -2.85
CA LEU A 103 11.71 -15.65 -3.49
C LEU A 103 11.29 -16.35 -4.79
N ILE A 104 10.01 -16.74 -4.91
CA ILE A 104 9.45 -17.30 -6.13
C ILE A 104 9.20 -16.18 -7.13
N ASN A 105 8.48 -15.14 -6.71
CA ASN A 105 8.26 -13.93 -7.48
C ASN A 105 7.95 -12.77 -6.55
N GLN A 106 8.60 -11.63 -6.76
CA GLN A 106 8.41 -10.42 -5.95
C GLN A 106 6.93 -9.97 -5.88
N ARG A 107 6.12 -10.30 -6.89
CA ARG A 107 4.68 -10.05 -6.91
C ARG A 107 3.93 -10.71 -5.75
N PHE A 108 4.40 -11.86 -5.26
CA PHE A 108 3.72 -12.63 -4.21
C PHE A 108 4.09 -12.18 -2.79
N LEU A 109 4.84 -11.09 -2.63
CA LEU A 109 5.13 -10.49 -1.33
C LEU A 109 3.86 -9.93 -0.65
N CYS A 110 2.84 -9.57 -1.42
CA CYS A 110 1.59 -9.03 -0.91
C CYS A 110 0.93 -9.99 0.11
N PHE A 111 0.48 -9.43 1.24
CA PHE A 111 -0.08 -10.20 2.35
C PHE A 111 -1.40 -10.91 2.03
N ALA A 112 -2.07 -10.57 0.92
CA ALA A 112 -3.22 -11.35 0.45
C ALA A 112 -2.82 -12.78 0.05
N TYR A 113 -1.66 -12.97 -0.58
CA TYR A 113 -1.15 -14.29 -0.95
C TYR A 113 -0.60 -15.04 0.26
N ALA A 114 0.24 -14.38 1.07
CA ALA A 114 0.82 -15.00 2.26
C ALA A 114 -0.26 -15.37 3.29
N GLY A 115 -1.23 -14.48 3.52
CA GLY A 115 -2.36 -14.72 4.41
C GLY A 115 -3.28 -15.82 3.88
N GLY A 116 -3.58 -15.85 2.58
CA GLY A 116 -4.35 -16.92 1.97
C GLY A 116 -3.64 -18.29 2.06
N LEU A 117 -2.32 -18.32 1.82
CA LEU A 117 -1.52 -19.54 1.94
C LEU A 117 -1.50 -20.05 3.38
N ILE A 118 -1.12 -19.20 4.33
CA ILE A 118 -1.07 -19.57 5.76
C ILE A 118 -2.46 -19.98 6.25
N GLY A 119 -3.50 -19.24 5.89
CA GLY A 119 -4.86 -19.58 6.27
C GLY A 119 -5.33 -20.92 5.71
N LEU A 120 -4.98 -21.24 4.46
CA LEU A 120 -5.30 -22.53 3.86
C LEU A 120 -4.54 -23.68 4.55
N VAL A 121 -3.26 -23.48 4.85
CA VAL A 121 -2.45 -24.47 5.58
C VAL A 121 -3.02 -24.72 6.97
N ALA A 122 -3.39 -23.68 7.71
CA ALA A 122 -4.04 -23.79 9.00
C ALA A 122 -5.40 -24.51 8.92
N LEU A 123 -6.23 -24.23 7.91
CA LEU A 123 -7.51 -24.93 7.71
C LEU A 123 -7.35 -26.43 7.40
N LEU A 124 -6.33 -26.79 6.61
CA LEU A 124 -6.11 -28.18 6.18
C LEU A 124 -5.39 -29.02 7.22
N THR A 125 -4.47 -28.41 7.99
CA THR A 125 -3.56 -29.15 8.87
C THR A 125 -3.80 -28.87 10.36
N GLY A 126 -4.54 -27.82 10.70
CA GLY A 126 -4.66 -27.31 12.06
C GLY A 126 -3.45 -26.48 12.54
N TYR A 127 -2.40 -26.34 11.73
CA TYR A 127 -1.19 -25.59 12.07
C TYR A 127 -0.85 -24.55 10.99
N PRO A 128 -0.36 -23.34 11.34
CA PRO A 128 -0.15 -22.84 12.69
C PRO A 128 -1.48 -22.52 13.40
N GLU A 129 -1.45 -22.60 14.74
CA GLU A 129 -2.59 -22.20 15.58
C GLU A 129 -2.71 -20.67 15.57
N ILE A 130 -3.58 -20.16 14.70
CA ILE A 130 -3.80 -18.72 14.50
C ILE A 130 -5.28 -18.44 14.33
N HIS A 131 -5.70 -17.22 14.67
CA HIS A 131 -7.08 -16.78 14.46
C HIS A 131 -7.25 -16.25 13.03
N LEU A 132 -7.85 -17.07 12.16
CA LEU A 132 -7.99 -16.79 10.73
C LEU A 132 -8.76 -15.50 10.43
N ALA A 133 -9.81 -15.21 11.19
CA ALA A 133 -10.57 -13.98 11.02
C ALA A 133 -9.72 -12.74 11.32
N THR A 134 -8.90 -12.78 12.38
CA THR A 134 -7.99 -11.69 12.75
C THR A 134 -6.87 -11.52 11.70
N LEU A 135 -6.32 -12.64 11.19
CA LEU A 135 -5.37 -12.60 10.07
C LEU A 135 -5.97 -11.93 8.83
N MET A 136 -7.19 -12.29 8.45
CA MET A 136 -7.86 -11.72 7.28
C MET A 136 -8.23 -10.24 7.49
N ALA A 137 -8.61 -9.86 8.71
CA ALA A 137 -8.85 -8.46 9.09
C ALA A 137 -7.57 -7.61 9.00
N LEU A 138 -6.44 -8.14 9.49
CA LEU A 138 -5.13 -7.50 9.33
C LEU A 138 -4.80 -7.25 7.86
N VAL A 139 -4.94 -8.28 7.01
CA VAL A 139 -4.74 -8.17 5.56
C VAL A 139 -5.66 -7.10 4.96
N ALA A 140 -6.94 -7.09 5.34
CA ALA A 140 -7.91 -6.11 4.84
C ALA A 140 -7.57 -4.67 5.24
N ILE A 141 -7.19 -4.43 6.50
CA ILE A 141 -6.81 -3.10 7.01
C ILE A 141 -5.60 -2.56 6.24
N LEU A 142 -4.58 -3.40 6.01
CA LEU A 142 -3.37 -2.98 5.29
C LEU A 142 -3.67 -2.59 3.84
N HIS A 143 -4.51 -3.34 3.12
CA HIS A 143 -4.92 -2.97 1.76
C HIS A 143 -5.89 -1.78 1.73
N LEU A 144 -6.70 -1.58 2.77
CA LEU A 144 -7.55 -0.41 2.89
C LEU A 144 -6.69 0.87 2.99
N VAL A 145 -5.65 0.83 3.83
CA VAL A 145 -4.69 1.92 3.98
C VAL A 145 -3.88 2.11 2.70
N GLU A 146 -3.45 1.02 2.04
CA GLU A 146 -2.79 1.09 0.74
C GLU A 146 -3.69 1.79 -0.30
N ALA A 147 -4.97 1.45 -0.37
CA ALA A 147 -5.92 2.09 -1.26
C ALA A 147 -6.03 3.61 -1.02
N LEU A 148 -6.04 4.04 0.25
CA LEU A 148 -6.03 5.47 0.60
C LEU A 148 -4.74 6.16 0.15
N LEU A 149 -3.59 5.52 0.36
CA LEU A 149 -2.28 6.06 -0.05
C LEU A 149 -2.17 6.14 -1.58
N ILE A 150 -2.67 5.14 -2.32
CA ILE A 150 -2.75 5.17 -3.78
C ILE A 150 -3.65 6.33 -4.25
N PHE A 151 -4.80 6.53 -3.60
CA PHE A 151 -5.73 7.59 -3.98
C PHE A 151 -5.10 8.99 -3.86
N VAL A 152 -4.34 9.23 -2.78
CA VAL A 152 -3.75 10.53 -2.48
C VAL A 152 -2.44 10.75 -3.23
N ASN A 153 -1.52 9.77 -3.19
CA ASN A 153 -0.15 9.93 -3.66
C ASN A 153 0.24 8.99 -4.84
N GLY A 154 -0.60 8.02 -5.21
CA GLY A 154 -0.25 6.97 -6.17
C GLY A 154 0.11 7.42 -7.59
N TYR A 155 -0.33 8.62 -8.01
CA TYR A 155 -0.09 9.15 -9.37
C TYR A 155 1.09 10.12 -9.48
N HIS A 156 1.60 10.63 -8.36
CA HIS A 156 2.69 11.61 -8.39
C HIS A 156 3.98 10.97 -8.91
N ASN A 157 4.80 11.74 -9.61
CA ASN A 157 6.08 11.26 -10.13
C ASN A 157 5.99 9.96 -10.95
N ALA A 158 4.94 9.85 -11.76
CA ALA A 158 4.80 8.80 -12.76
C ALA A 158 5.97 8.87 -13.76
N THR A 159 6.62 7.72 -13.98
CA THR A 159 7.80 7.60 -14.85
C THR A 159 7.37 7.33 -16.29
N PRO A 160 7.75 8.16 -17.27
CA PRO A 160 7.44 7.90 -18.67
C PRO A 160 8.13 6.62 -19.14
N MET A 161 7.42 5.83 -19.96
CA MET A 161 7.90 4.56 -20.49
C MET A 161 7.30 4.28 -21.87
N PHE A 162 8.02 3.50 -22.68
CA PHE A 162 7.49 2.94 -23.93
C PHE A 162 7.08 1.48 -23.73
N PHE A 163 5.90 1.11 -24.20
CA PHE A 163 5.36 -0.23 -24.11
C PHE A 163 5.03 -0.78 -25.50
N LYS A 164 5.24 -2.08 -25.69
CA LYS A 164 4.71 -2.77 -26.86
C LYS A 164 3.23 -3.09 -26.61
N HIS A 165 2.33 -2.45 -27.35
CA HIS A 165 0.90 -2.71 -27.26
C HIS A 165 0.54 -4.06 -27.89
N CYS A 166 -0.60 -4.64 -27.50
CA CYS A 166 -1.11 -5.89 -28.10
C CYS A 166 -1.38 -5.76 -29.61
N SER A 167 -1.59 -4.55 -30.12
CA SER A 167 -1.69 -4.26 -31.57
C SER A 167 -0.35 -4.35 -32.30
N GLY A 168 0.77 -4.56 -31.60
CA GLY A 168 2.12 -4.60 -32.18
C GLY A 168 2.81 -3.23 -32.26
N LYS A 169 2.08 -2.13 -32.11
CA LYS A 169 2.63 -0.76 -32.08
C LYS A 169 3.38 -0.49 -30.77
N VAL A 170 4.45 0.30 -30.83
CA VAL A 170 5.10 0.87 -29.65
C VAL A 170 4.34 2.13 -29.27
N VAL A 171 3.88 2.20 -28.03
CA VAL A 171 3.09 3.33 -27.51
C VAL A 171 3.75 3.90 -26.27
N GLY A 172 3.55 5.19 -26.02
CA GLY A 172 3.94 5.81 -24.77
C GLY A 172 3.06 5.32 -23.61
N GLY A 173 3.49 5.63 -22.40
CA GLY A 173 2.73 5.38 -21.20
C GLY A 173 3.54 5.76 -19.97
N PHE A 174 3.03 5.39 -18.81
CA PHE A 174 3.67 5.65 -17.54
C PHE A 174 3.72 4.41 -16.65
N ALA A 175 4.84 4.24 -15.95
CA ALA A 175 4.91 3.38 -14.79
C ALA A 175 4.57 4.18 -13.52
N LEU A 176 3.71 3.60 -12.69
CA LEU A 176 3.31 4.12 -11.39
C LEU A 176 3.99 3.26 -10.32
N ARG A 177 4.90 3.86 -9.54
CA ARG A 177 5.68 3.14 -8.52
C ARG A 177 5.80 4.00 -7.27
N LYS A 178 5.24 3.52 -6.16
CA LYS A 178 5.35 4.16 -4.84
C LYS A 178 5.72 3.14 -3.78
N PHE A 179 6.50 3.58 -2.81
CA PHE A 179 6.90 2.80 -1.65
C PHE A 179 6.68 3.65 -0.40
N TRP A 180 5.84 3.21 0.52
CA TRP A 180 5.51 3.95 1.74
C TRP A 180 6.03 3.20 2.98
N PRO A 181 7.15 3.67 3.58
CA PRO A 181 7.52 3.28 4.93
C PRO A 181 6.43 3.75 5.90
N MET A 182 5.72 2.81 6.50
CA MET A 182 4.53 3.05 7.31
C MET A 182 4.80 2.66 8.77
N PRO A 183 5.28 3.60 9.62
CA PRO A 183 5.32 3.39 11.06
C PRO A 183 3.89 3.32 11.61
N ALA A 184 3.50 2.20 12.23
CA ALA A 184 2.17 1.98 12.79
C ALA A 184 2.26 1.38 14.18
N VAL A 185 1.24 1.59 15.00
CA VAL A 185 1.07 0.92 16.30
C VAL A 185 -0.03 -0.12 16.14
N ALA A 186 0.24 -1.35 16.57
CA ALA A 186 -0.74 -2.43 16.54
C ALA A 186 -0.96 -3.01 17.95
N LEU A 187 -2.03 -3.77 18.13
CA LEU A 187 -2.32 -4.43 19.40
C LEU A 187 -1.58 -5.76 19.48
N VAL A 188 -0.98 -6.07 20.63
CA VAL A 188 -0.44 -7.39 20.96
C VAL A 188 -1.14 -7.89 22.21
N GLY A 189 -1.80 -9.04 22.12
CA GLY A 189 -2.37 -9.73 23.26
C GLY A 189 -1.27 -10.41 24.07
N VAL A 190 -1.17 -10.07 25.35
CA VAL A 190 -0.23 -10.68 26.30
C VAL A 190 -1.04 -11.30 27.43
N VAL A 191 -0.84 -12.60 27.64
CA VAL A 191 -1.44 -13.33 28.76
C VAL A 191 -0.53 -13.15 29.97
N MET A 192 -1.08 -12.56 31.04
CA MET A 192 -0.31 -12.21 32.24
C MET A 192 -0.99 -12.80 33.46
N VAL A 193 -0.20 -13.29 34.42
CA VAL A 193 -0.73 -13.70 35.74
C VAL A 193 -1.43 -12.48 36.34
N THR A 194 -2.63 -12.68 36.88
CA THR A 194 -3.35 -11.64 37.63
C THR A 194 -2.51 -11.27 38.86
N SER A 195 -1.71 -10.24 38.70
CA SER A 195 -0.89 -9.64 39.76
C SER A 195 -1.43 -8.24 39.99
N GLY A 196 -1.47 -7.79 41.25
CA GLY A 196 -1.92 -6.44 41.62
C GLY A 196 -0.98 -5.32 41.18
N ALA A 197 -0.22 -5.52 40.10
CA ALA A 197 0.62 -4.51 39.50
C ALA A 197 -0.26 -3.49 38.77
N ASP A 198 -0.06 -2.22 39.10
CA ASP A 198 -0.81 -1.09 38.57
C ASP A 198 -0.34 -0.78 37.13
N PHE A 199 -0.83 -1.56 36.17
CA PHE A 199 -0.62 -1.28 34.76
C PHE A 199 -1.51 -0.10 34.36
N GLN A 200 -0.95 0.89 33.66
CA GLN A 200 -1.71 1.94 32.98
C GLN A 200 -2.60 1.29 31.92
N SER A 201 -3.80 0.88 32.35
CA SER A 201 -4.78 0.17 31.55
C SER A 201 -5.99 1.07 31.37
N VAL A 202 -6.44 1.17 30.12
CA VAL A 202 -7.66 1.91 29.80
C VAL A 202 -8.79 0.90 29.75
N PRO A 203 -9.86 1.05 30.56
CA PRO A 203 -11.01 0.18 30.46
C PRO A 203 -11.67 0.39 29.09
N MET A 204 -11.79 -0.68 28.32
CA MET A 204 -12.42 -0.66 27.01
C MET A 204 -13.91 -1.03 27.12
N PRO A 205 -14.77 -0.55 26.21
CA PRO A 205 -16.20 -0.88 26.21
C PRO A 205 -16.45 -2.38 26.03
N GLU A 206 -17.60 -2.88 26.50
CA GLU A 206 -17.97 -4.30 26.43
C GLU A 206 -18.04 -4.89 25.01
N TRP A 207 -18.30 -4.06 24.00
CA TRP A 207 -18.32 -4.50 22.60
C TRP A 207 -16.92 -4.74 22.01
N TRP A 208 -15.87 -4.30 22.72
CA TRP A 208 -14.49 -4.38 22.28
C TRP A 208 -13.76 -5.51 23.01
N PRO A 209 -12.91 -6.31 22.32
CA PRO A 209 -12.58 -6.23 20.90
C PRO A 209 -13.63 -6.87 19.99
N ILE A 210 -13.75 -6.35 18.74
CA ILE A 210 -14.62 -6.97 17.72
C ILE A 210 -14.04 -8.32 17.32
N PHE A 211 -12.74 -8.37 17.05
CA PHE A 211 -12.02 -9.62 16.79
C PHE A 211 -11.56 -10.23 18.11
N GLN A 212 -12.20 -11.34 18.49
CA GLN A 212 -11.91 -12.01 19.76
C GLN A 212 -10.71 -12.95 19.59
N SER A 213 -9.86 -13.04 20.61
CA SER A 213 -8.73 -13.96 20.58
C SER A 213 -9.25 -15.40 20.76
N GLY A 214 -8.67 -16.34 20.02
CA GLY A 214 -8.92 -17.77 20.19
C GLY A 214 -8.04 -18.41 21.28
N LEU A 215 -7.38 -17.60 22.12
CA LEU A 215 -6.46 -18.08 23.14
C LEU A 215 -7.23 -18.51 24.38
N ASP A 216 -7.03 -19.76 24.82
CA ASP A 216 -7.52 -20.23 26.12
C ASP A 216 -6.71 -19.56 27.24
N VAL A 217 -7.34 -18.62 27.95
CA VAL A 217 -6.73 -17.91 29.08
C VAL A 217 -7.05 -18.66 30.37
N PRO A 218 -6.05 -19.16 31.13
CA PRO A 218 -6.31 -19.79 32.42
C PRO A 218 -6.96 -18.83 33.41
N GLU A 219 -7.80 -19.32 34.34
CA GLU A 219 -8.53 -18.48 35.31
C GLU A 219 -7.63 -17.57 36.19
N SER A 220 -6.36 -17.94 36.38
CA SER A 220 -5.36 -17.16 37.12
C SER A 220 -4.64 -16.09 36.29
N HIS A 221 -5.02 -15.94 35.02
CA HIS A 221 -4.41 -15.02 34.08
C HIS A 221 -5.46 -14.11 33.46
N MET A 222 -5.01 -12.95 32.98
CA MET A 222 -5.81 -12.02 32.20
C MET A 222 -5.12 -11.70 30.89
N LEU A 223 -5.90 -11.52 29.83
CA LEU A 223 -5.41 -11.05 28.54
C LEU A 223 -5.41 -9.52 28.52
N ILE A 224 -4.24 -8.94 28.34
CA ILE A 224 -4.08 -7.49 28.20
C ILE A 224 -3.58 -7.20 26.79
N HIS A 225 -4.19 -6.20 26.14
CA HIS A 225 -3.72 -5.70 24.86
C HIS A 225 -2.73 -4.56 25.08
N VAL A 226 -1.51 -4.74 24.60
CA VAL A 226 -0.44 -3.73 24.66
C VAL A 226 -0.26 -3.11 23.28
N LEU A 227 0.03 -1.81 23.25
CA LEU A 227 0.38 -1.10 22.03
C LEU A 227 1.83 -1.41 21.62
N PHE A 228 2.01 -2.00 20.45
CA PHE A 228 3.30 -2.40 19.92
C PHE A 228 3.66 -1.61 18.66
N PRO A 229 4.80 -0.91 18.64
CA PRO A 229 5.34 -0.27 17.44
C PRO A 229 5.73 -1.28 16.37
N LEU A 230 5.24 -1.08 15.15
CA LEU A 230 5.51 -1.93 13.99
C LEU A 230 5.91 -1.08 12.78
N VAL A 231 6.92 -1.54 12.04
CA VAL A 231 7.27 -0.97 10.73
C VAL A 231 6.63 -1.83 9.66
N VAL A 232 5.74 -1.23 8.87
CA VAL A 232 5.13 -1.86 7.69
C VAL A 232 5.64 -1.13 6.45
N ALA A 233 5.86 -1.85 5.35
CA ALA A 233 6.17 -1.25 4.06
C ALA A 233 5.05 -1.60 3.08
N LEU A 234 4.33 -0.59 2.61
CA LEU A 234 3.32 -0.74 1.57
C LEU A 234 3.88 -0.23 0.23
N GLY A 235 3.42 -0.79 -0.87
CA GLY A 235 3.95 -0.42 -2.18
C GLY A 235 2.93 -0.57 -3.29
N TYR A 236 2.87 0.43 -4.16
CA TYR A 236 2.01 0.44 -5.33
C TYR A 236 2.85 0.32 -6.60
N GLY A 237 2.48 -0.64 -7.46
CA GLY A 237 3.12 -0.89 -8.74
C GLY A 237 2.08 -1.13 -9.82
N ASP A 238 1.99 -0.23 -10.79
CA ASP A 238 1.07 -0.35 -11.93
C ASP A 238 1.67 0.32 -13.17
N PHE A 239 1.01 0.18 -14.30
CA PHE A 239 1.33 0.90 -15.53
C PHE A 239 0.05 1.37 -16.22
N VAL A 240 0.19 2.43 -17.02
CA VAL A 240 -0.92 3.00 -17.75
C VAL A 240 -0.49 3.44 -19.14
N GLN A 241 -1.29 3.10 -20.14
CA GLN A 241 -1.12 3.51 -21.53
C GLN A 241 -2.43 3.98 -22.18
N THR A 242 -3.57 3.81 -21.49
CA THR A 242 -4.91 4.09 -22.03
C THR A 242 -5.65 5.23 -21.33
N GLU A 243 -5.05 5.83 -20.29
CA GLU A 243 -5.60 6.94 -19.52
C GLU A 243 -4.48 7.71 -18.79
N LEU A 244 -4.80 8.85 -18.17
CA LEU A 244 -3.83 9.62 -17.39
C LEU A 244 -3.47 8.91 -16.07
N PRO A 245 -2.21 9.04 -15.57
CA PRO A 245 -1.76 8.49 -14.29
C PRO A 245 -2.71 8.69 -13.10
N LYS A 246 -3.26 9.90 -12.97
CA LYS A 246 -4.18 10.27 -11.88
C LYS A 246 -5.49 9.51 -11.93
N THR A 247 -6.06 9.36 -13.12
CA THR A 247 -7.30 8.62 -13.34
C THR A 247 -7.09 7.13 -13.06
N LYS A 248 -5.98 6.57 -13.56
CA LYS A 248 -5.59 5.18 -13.28
C LYS A 248 -5.44 4.92 -11.78
N ALA A 249 -4.61 5.71 -11.09
CA ALA A 249 -4.33 5.51 -9.67
C ALA A 249 -5.61 5.57 -8.83
N ARG A 250 -6.49 6.56 -9.06
CA ARG A 250 -7.76 6.66 -8.33
C ARG A 250 -8.69 5.47 -8.59
N ARG A 251 -8.68 4.93 -9.80
CA ARG A 251 -9.46 3.74 -10.14
C ARG A 251 -8.89 2.47 -9.50
N SER A 252 -7.57 2.29 -9.54
CA SER A 252 -6.89 1.19 -8.86
C SER A 252 -7.13 1.25 -7.34
N ALA A 253 -7.04 2.45 -6.74
CA ALA A 253 -7.42 2.69 -5.35
C ALA A 253 -8.88 2.31 -5.06
N GLY A 254 -9.83 2.72 -5.89
CA GLY A 254 -11.25 2.41 -5.70
C GLY A 254 -11.56 0.90 -5.75
N LEU A 255 -10.91 0.17 -6.66
CA LEU A 255 -11.05 -1.30 -6.74
C LEU A 255 -10.44 -1.98 -5.51
N LEU A 256 -9.24 -1.55 -5.09
CA LEU A 256 -8.57 -2.11 -3.92
C LEU A 256 -9.33 -1.79 -2.62
N PHE A 257 -9.91 -0.59 -2.52
CA PHE A 257 -10.76 -0.18 -1.41
C PHE A 257 -12.00 -1.08 -1.30
N LEU A 258 -12.72 -1.30 -2.41
CA LEU A 258 -13.88 -2.19 -2.42
C LEU A 258 -13.50 -3.63 -2.04
N TYR A 259 -12.42 -4.16 -2.60
CA TYR A 259 -11.88 -5.47 -2.22
C TYR A 259 -11.61 -5.55 -0.72
N SER A 260 -10.96 -4.53 -0.15
CA SER A 260 -10.61 -4.48 1.27
C SER A 260 -11.85 -4.45 2.17
N LEU A 261 -12.89 -3.71 1.78
CA LEU A 261 -14.17 -3.69 2.52
C LEU A 261 -14.87 -5.05 2.48
N VAL A 262 -14.89 -5.72 1.32
CA VAL A 262 -15.48 -7.06 1.20
C VAL A 262 -14.69 -8.06 2.04
N LEU A 263 -13.36 -8.05 1.96
CA LEU A 263 -12.52 -8.94 2.77
C LEU A 263 -12.72 -8.70 4.27
N LEU A 264 -12.78 -7.43 4.70
CA LEU A 264 -13.04 -7.08 6.10
C LEU A 264 -14.43 -7.56 6.55
N GLY A 265 -15.46 -7.39 5.73
CA GLY A 265 -16.80 -7.90 6.02
C GLY A 265 -16.84 -9.43 6.16
N LEU A 266 -16.16 -10.15 5.26
CA LEU A 266 -16.01 -11.60 5.35
C LEU A 266 -15.24 -12.02 6.61
N ALA A 267 -14.21 -11.27 7.00
CA ALA A 267 -13.46 -11.51 8.23
C ALA A 267 -14.34 -11.32 9.48
N VAL A 268 -15.17 -10.27 9.54
CA VAL A 268 -16.12 -10.04 10.64
C VAL A 268 -17.14 -11.17 10.75
N VAL A 269 -17.64 -11.69 9.63
CA VAL A 269 -18.55 -12.84 9.61
C VAL A 269 -17.84 -14.11 10.08
N ALA A 270 -16.61 -14.36 9.61
CA ALA A 270 -15.81 -15.51 10.03
C ALA A 270 -15.43 -15.47 11.52
N ASN A 271 -15.29 -14.27 12.09
CA ASN A 271 -15.04 -14.09 13.52
C ASN A 271 -16.21 -14.59 14.39
N GLN A 272 -17.45 -14.40 13.93
CA GLN A 272 -18.65 -14.89 14.63
C GLN A 272 -18.93 -16.37 14.33
N HIS A 273 -18.54 -16.82 13.15
CA HIS A 273 -18.76 -18.20 12.69
C HIS A 273 -17.46 -18.78 12.13
N PRO A 274 -16.59 -19.38 12.96
CA PRO A 274 -15.27 -19.86 12.53
C PRO A 274 -15.29 -20.84 11.35
N VAL A 275 -16.37 -21.61 11.19
CA VAL A 275 -16.60 -22.51 10.04
C VAL A 275 -16.57 -21.78 8.69
N LEU A 276 -16.91 -20.48 8.68
CA LEU A 276 -16.91 -19.63 7.49
C LEU A 276 -15.54 -19.03 7.17
N SER A 277 -14.49 -19.32 7.94
CA SER A 277 -13.12 -18.79 7.72
C SER A 277 -12.53 -19.16 6.36
N VAL A 278 -13.03 -20.23 5.72
CA VAL A 278 -12.66 -20.62 4.36
C VAL A 278 -12.91 -19.50 3.33
N PHE A 279 -13.97 -18.71 3.51
CA PHE A 279 -14.35 -17.68 2.55
C PHE A 279 -13.35 -16.52 2.48
N PRO A 280 -13.01 -15.80 3.57
CA PRO A 280 -12.02 -14.74 3.50
C PRO A 280 -10.62 -15.26 3.13
N VAL A 281 -10.24 -16.48 3.59
CA VAL A 281 -8.95 -17.11 3.26
C VAL A 281 -8.77 -17.33 1.75
N ILE A 282 -9.82 -17.82 1.06
CA ILE A 282 -9.80 -18.00 -0.40
C ILE A 282 -9.98 -16.66 -1.12
N PHE A 283 -10.86 -15.80 -0.62
CA PHE A 283 -11.16 -14.51 -1.22
C PHE A 283 -9.95 -13.57 -1.21
N ALA A 284 -9.09 -13.62 -0.20
CA ALA A 284 -7.90 -12.76 -0.13
C ALA A 284 -7.01 -12.87 -1.40
N PRO A 285 -6.40 -14.03 -1.72
CA PRO A 285 -5.57 -14.15 -2.92
C PRO A 285 -6.37 -14.02 -4.23
N LEU A 286 -7.57 -14.61 -4.32
CA LEU A 286 -8.35 -14.59 -5.57
C LEU A 286 -8.95 -13.22 -5.89
N GLY A 287 -9.48 -12.54 -4.87
CA GLY A 287 -10.00 -11.19 -4.98
C GLY A 287 -8.90 -10.20 -5.32
N HIS A 288 -7.71 -10.35 -4.71
CA HIS A 288 -6.56 -9.52 -5.05
C HIS A 288 -6.08 -9.76 -6.50
N GLU A 289 -6.05 -11.01 -6.96
CA GLU A 289 -5.76 -11.32 -8.38
C GLU A 289 -6.81 -10.72 -9.32
N LEU A 290 -8.10 -10.76 -8.93
CA LEU A 290 -9.18 -10.13 -9.69
C LEU A 290 -9.00 -8.62 -9.81
N VAL A 291 -8.61 -7.92 -8.73
CA VAL A 291 -8.31 -6.48 -8.77
C VAL A 291 -7.20 -6.18 -9.78
N ILE A 292 -6.09 -6.94 -9.74
CA ILE A 292 -4.98 -6.80 -10.69
C ILE A 292 -5.45 -7.09 -12.13
N TYR A 293 -6.18 -8.18 -12.33
CA TYR A 293 -6.69 -8.59 -13.63
C TYR A 293 -7.60 -7.52 -14.24
N LEU A 294 -8.56 -6.99 -13.48
CA LEU A 294 -9.46 -5.92 -13.92
C LEU A 294 -8.71 -4.62 -14.24
N GLY A 295 -7.64 -4.34 -13.49
CA GLY A 295 -6.73 -3.23 -13.74
C GLY A 295 -5.99 -3.35 -15.07
N GLN A 296 -5.40 -4.53 -15.35
CA GLN A 296 -4.58 -4.78 -16.54
C GLN A 296 -5.39 -5.05 -17.81
N ARG A 297 -6.55 -5.71 -17.72
CA ARG A 297 -7.39 -6.03 -18.88
C ARG A 297 -7.77 -4.78 -19.66
N ARG A 298 -8.03 -3.67 -18.97
CA ARG A 298 -8.39 -2.40 -19.60
C ARG A 298 -7.24 -1.80 -20.40
N GLU A 299 -6.01 -1.86 -19.88
CA GLU A 299 -4.83 -1.37 -20.61
C GLU A 299 -4.56 -2.17 -21.88
N LYS A 300 -4.93 -3.46 -21.91
CA LYS A 300 -4.77 -4.34 -23.09
C LYS A 300 -5.85 -4.16 -24.15
N VAL A 301 -7.08 -3.85 -23.72
CA VAL A 301 -8.26 -3.81 -24.59
C VAL A 301 -8.51 -2.42 -25.16
N LYS A 302 -8.28 -1.36 -24.38
CA LYS A 302 -8.53 0.01 -24.83
C LYS A 302 -7.42 0.50 -25.75
N THR A 303 -7.79 1.39 -26.67
CA THR A 303 -6.84 2.11 -27.52
C THR A 303 -5.91 2.98 -26.67
N PRO A 304 -4.58 2.86 -26.84
CA PRO A 304 -3.63 3.72 -26.14
C PRO A 304 -3.88 5.19 -26.47
N VAL A 305 -3.85 6.05 -25.45
CA VAL A 305 -4.03 7.50 -25.64
C VAL A 305 -2.71 8.19 -25.97
N PHE A 306 -1.57 7.57 -25.59
CA PHE A 306 -0.23 8.10 -25.82
C PHE A 306 0.33 7.65 -27.19
N HIS A 307 -0.26 8.15 -28.28
CA HIS A 307 0.22 7.94 -29.66
C HIS A 307 0.53 9.28 -30.34
N GLY A 308 1.43 9.25 -31.32
CA GLY A 308 1.88 10.43 -32.06
C GLY A 308 1.26 10.55 -33.46
N GLU A 309 0.05 10.03 -33.67
CA GLU A 309 -0.61 10.06 -34.99
C GLU A 309 -1.34 11.39 -35.26
N ASP A 310 -1.84 12.07 -34.20
CA ASP A 310 -2.57 13.35 -34.27
C ASP A 310 -1.84 14.48 -33.49
N GLY A 311 -0.52 14.54 -33.65
CA GLY A 311 0.36 15.51 -33.01
C GLY A 311 1.29 14.92 -31.96
N VAL A 312 2.02 15.80 -31.25
CA VAL A 312 3.04 15.38 -30.28
C VAL A 312 2.50 15.48 -28.87
N MET A 313 2.31 14.33 -28.24
CA MET A 313 1.88 14.28 -26.84
C MET A 313 3.04 14.56 -25.88
N VAL A 314 2.80 15.46 -24.94
CA VAL A 314 3.69 15.80 -23.84
C VAL A 314 3.67 14.67 -22.81
N LEU A 315 4.74 13.91 -22.69
CA LEU A 315 4.87 12.87 -21.66
C LEU A 315 5.32 13.44 -20.32
N ALA A 316 6.16 14.47 -20.34
CA ALA A 316 6.64 15.10 -19.11
C ALA A 316 7.05 16.54 -19.39
N VAL A 317 6.87 17.39 -18.39
CA VAL A 317 7.34 18.76 -18.37
C VAL A 317 8.39 18.91 -17.27
N TYR A 318 9.45 19.68 -17.56
CA TYR A 318 10.50 19.96 -16.61
C TYR A 318 10.03 20.99 -15.57
N PRO A 319 10.30 20.77 -14.27
CA PRO A 319 10.03 21.77 -13.25
C PRO A 319 10.79 23.06 -13.53
N ASN A 320 10.15 24.19 -13.32
CA ASN A 320 10.62 25.54 -13.57
C ASN A 320 11.03 25.81 -15.04
N SER A 321 10.53 25.03 -15.99
CA SER A 321 10.79 25.25 -17.42
C SER A 321 9.78 26.24 -18.04
N PRO A 322 10.10 26.84 -19.21
CA PRO A 322 9.14 27.67 -19.94
C PRO A 322 7.83 26.94 -20.23
N ALA A 323 7.90 25.64 -20.52
CA ALA A 323 6.73 24.80 -20.74
C ALA A 323 5.82 24.71 -19.49
N GLU A 324 6.40 24.58 -18.29
CA GLU A 324 5.62 24.57 -17.04
C GLU A 324 4.99 25.95 -16.77
N GLN A 325 5.73 27.03 -17.01
CA GLN A 325 5.23 28.41 -16.86
C GLN A 325 4.10 28.73 -17.85
N MET A 326 4.11 28.08 -19.02
CA MET A 326 3.03 28.13 -20.02
C MET A 326 1.83 27.24 -19.66
N GLY A 327 1.92 26.47 -18.58
CA GLY A 327 0.86 25.57 -18.13
C GLY A 327 0.75 24.26 -18.91
N LEU A 328 1.80 23.86 -19.65
CA LEU A 328 1.83 22.54 -20.28
C LEU A 328 1.89 21.45 -19.21
N GLU A 329 1.10 20.40 -19.40
CA GLU A 329 1.01 19.26 -18.52
C GLU A 329 1.25 17.94 -19.26
N ALA A 330 1.57 16.89 -18.50
CA ALA A 330 1.64 15.54 -19.05
C ALA A 330 0.27 15.09 -19.56
N GLY A 331 0.18 14.74 -20.84
CA GLY A 331 -1.05 14.38 -21.52
C GLY A 331 -1.52 15.42 -22.53
N ASP A 332 -0.98 16.64 -22.51
CA ASP A 332 -1.28 17.64 -23.54
C ASP A 332 -0.80 17.17 -24.92
N VAL A 333 -1.51 17.56 -25.97
CA VAL A 333 -1.16 17.21 -27.36
C VAL A 333 -0.87 18.49 -28.14
N ILE A 334 0.39 18.68 -28.52
CA ILE A 334 0.81 19.78 -29.37
C ILE A 334 0.40 19.44 -30.80
N ARG A 335 -0.65 20.10 -31.29
CA ARG A 335 -1.17 19.96 -32.66
C ARG A 335 -0.65 21.01 -33.62
N SER A 336 -0.31 22.19 -33.12
CA SER A 336 0.21 23.28 -33.94
C SER A 336 1.05 24.27 -33.13
N ILE A 337 2.08 24.85 -33.76
CA ILE A 337 2.84 25.99 -33.24
C ILE A 337 2.68 27.14 -34.24
N ASN A 338 2.23 28.32 -33.77
CA ASN A 338 2.03 29.51 -34.60
C ASN A 338 1.18 29.25 -35.87
N GLY A 339 0.18 28.35 -35.76
CA GLY A 339 -0.69 27.98 -36.89
C GLY A 339 -0.09 26.94 -37.84
N ILE A 340 1.14 26.47 -37.62
CA ILE A 340 1.76 25.38 -38.39
C ILE A 340 1.45 24.06 -37.71
N GLU A 341 0.84 23.13 -38.47
CA GLU A 341 0.49 21.79 -37.99
C GLU A 341 1.74 20.97 -37.65
N ILE A 342 1.69 20.30 -36.51
CA ILE A 342 2.76 19.43 -36.00
C ILE A 342 2.25 18.00 -36.06
N ALA A 343 2.75 17.21 -37.00
CA ALA A 343 2.37 15.80 -37.14
C ALA A 343 3.26 14.88 -36.29
N ASP A 344 4.53 15.24 -36.06
CA ASP A 344 5.50 14.41 -35.35
C ASP A 344 6.53 15.22 -34.55
N LEU A 345 7.39 14.51 -33.82
CA LEU A 345 8.43 15.10 -32.98
C LEU A 345 9.47 15.89 -33.80
N ALA A 346 9.71 15.51 -35.06
CA ALA A 346 10.67 16.20 -35.92
C ALA A 346 10.11 17.56 -36.38
N ALA A 347 8.83 17.60 -36.75
CA ALA A 347 8.12 18.84 -37.06
C ALA A 347 8.10 19.79 -35.85
N LEU A 348 7.88 19.25 -34.65
CA LEU A 348 7.95 20.03 -33.40
C LEU A 348 9.33 20.66 -33.21
N ALA A 349 10.39 19.85 -33.32
CA ALA A 349 11.76 20.31 -33.12
C ALA A 349 12.16 21.44 -34.10
N ASN A 350 11.71 21.34 -35.36
CA ASN A 350 11.98 22.35 -36.38
C ASN A 350 11.28 23.70 -36.11
N GLN A 351 10.15 23.71 -35.41
CA GLN A 351 9.42 24.95 -35.05
C GLN A 351 9.91 25.59 -33.75
N MET A 352 10.75 24.88 -32.97
CA MET A 352 11.32 25.38 -31.71
C MET A 352 12.74 25.95 -31.88
N LEU A 353 13.37 25.71 -33.03
CA LEU A 353 14.65 26.32 -33.46
C LEU A 353 14.37 27.66 -34.15
#